data_AF-A0A429E7F8-F1
#
_entry.id   AF-A0A429E7F8-F1
#
_cell.length_a   1.000
_cell.length_b   1.000
_cell.length_c   1.000
_cell.angle_alpha   90.00
_cell.angle_beta   90.00
_cell.angle_gamma   90.00
#
_symmetry.space_group_name_H-M   'P 1'
#
loop_
_entity.id
_entity.type
_entity.pdbx_description
1 polymer ?
#
loop_
_entity_poly.entity_id
_entity_poly.type
_entity_poly.pdbx_seq_one_letter_code
_entity_poly.pdbx_strand_id
1 'polypeptide(L)'
;MTVGDRRDPVVSAVSTMVGIVVGLTFLFGFGNVFALALRLGVPVWVAPLVAPAVDLTVVALLVAIRHLSAHGAAPEVQRSARRLLVLASAVTLALNVAEPLIAGEIGKALFDAVGPLLLIGWSEVGPGLLQALADLRQGVERRADSATLTAMVERGAEVSNVVGSGLDGELVERARRMDAQHREIHQRPISAEALRKALGVGAERSRSLARVVRSEWCMRER
;
A
#
# COMPACT_ATOMS: atom_id res chain seq x y z
N MET A 1 28.89 -8.62 -5.66
CA MET A 1 29.17 -7.85 -4.44
C MET A 1 29.39 -6.41 -4.87
N THR A 2 28.63 -5.39 -4.51
CA THR A 2 27.53 -5.22 -3.54
C THR A 2 26.62 -4.13 -4.10
N VAL A 3 25.32 -4.41 -4.22
CA VAL A 3 24.27 -3.41 -4.42
C VAL A 3 24.26 -2.55 -3.16
N GLY A 4 25.00 -1.44 -3.19
CA GLY A 4 25.05 -0.47 -2.12
C GLY A 4 23.77 0.34 -2.13
N ASP A 5 22.92 0.06 -1.13
CA ASP A 5 21.81 0.85 -0.59
C ASP A 5 21.93 2.36 -0.85
N ARG A 6 21.49 2.84 -2.02
CA ARG A 6 21.21 4.27 -2.22
C ARG A 6 19.89 4.54 -1.54
N ARG A 7 19.92 4.77 -0.23
CA ARG A 7 18.77 5.35 0.47
C ARG A 7 18.41 6.65 -0.21
N ASP A 8 17.13 6.86 -0.49
CA ASP A 8 16.65 8.09 -1.11
C ASP A 8 17.19 9.31 -0.34
N PRO A 9 17.77 10.32 -1.02
CA PRO A 9 18.41 11.46 -0.36
C PRO A 9 17.43 12.20 0.57
N VAL A 10 16.14 12.20 0.21
CA VAL A 10 15.06 12.72 1.04
C VAL A 10 14.89 11.92 2.33
N VAL A 11 14.87 10.59 2.26
CA VAL A 11 14.73 9.72 3.44
C VAL A 11 15.95 9.87 4.35
N SER A 12 17.15 10.00 3.79
CA SER A 12 18.37 10.26 4.56
C SER A 12 18.30 11.62 5.26
N ALA A 13 17.89 12.68 4.56
CA ALA A 13 17.76 14.01 5.15
C ALA A 13 16.72 14.06 6.28
N VAL A 14 15.55 13.43 6.08
CA VAL A 14 14.49 13.31 7.10
C VAL A 14 14.99 12.50 8.29
N SER A 15 15.67 11.38 8.07
CA SER A 15 16.22 10.55 9.14
C SER A 15 17.27 11.30 9.96
N THR A 16 18.15 12.07 9.31
CA THR A 16 19.13 12.92 9.98
C THR A 16 18.45 14.02 10.79
N MET A 17 17.44 14.70 10.22
CA MET A 17 16.66 15.72 10.93
C MET A 17 15.98 15.13 12.17
N VAL A 18 15.32 13.97 12.03
CA VAL A 18 14.68 13.27 13.16
C VAL A 18 15.72 12.91 14.21
N GLY A 19 16.88 12.38 13.81
CA GLY A 19 17.97 12.05 14.72
C GLY A 19 18.48 13.26 15.51
N ILE A 20 18.63 14.42 14.84
CA ILE A 20 19.02 15.68 15.48
C ILE A 20 17.95 16.14 16.47
N VAL A 21 16.68 16.17 16.06
CA VAL A 21 15.56 16.59 16.93
C VAL A 21 15.48 15.72 18.17
N VAL A 22 15.60 14.40 18.01
CA VAL A 22 15.61 13.44 19.12
C VAL A 22 16.81 13.68 20.04
N GLY A 23 18.01 13.86 19.47
CA GLY A 23 19.22 14.13 20.25
C GLY A 23 19.15 15.44 21.04
N LEU A 24 18.60 16.50 20.45
CA LEU A 24 18.41 17.79 21.11
C LEU A 24 17.36 17.70 22.23
N THR A 25 16.27 16.98 22.01
CA THR A 25 15.22 16.79 23.02
C THR A 25 15.74 15.97 24.21
N PHE A 26 16.57 14.96 23.94
CA PHE A 26 17.26 14.18 24.96
C PHE A 26 18.22 15.07 25.77
N LEU A 27 19.07 15.85 25.10
CA LEU A 27 20.03 16.72 25.78
C LEU A 27 19.35 17.77 26.65
N PHE A 28 18.22 18.29 26.18
CA PHE A 28 17.37 19.21 26.93
C PHE A 28 16.80 18.57 28.20
N GLY A 29 16.15 17.40 28.07
CA GLY A 29 15.60 16.66 29.21
C GLY A 29 16.68 16.26 30.22
N PHE A 30 17.84 15.81 29.72
CA PHE A 30 19.01 15.52 30.53
C PHE A 30 19.43 16.74 31.37
N GLY A 31 19.49 17.93 30.77
CA GLY A 31 19.84 19.17 31.48
C GLY A 31 18.92 19.46 32.67
N ASN A 32 17.61 19.30 32.48
CA ASN A 32 16.61 19.54 33.52
C ASN A 32 16.73 18.53 34.68
N VAL A 33 16.85 17.24 34.35
CA VAL A 33 16.99 16.17 35.36
C VAL A 33 18.33 16.29 36.09
N PHE A 34 19.40 16.65 35.38
CA PHE A 34 20.71 16.86 35.99
C PHE A 34 20.71 18.04 36.96
N ALA A 35 20.09 19.17 36.57
CA ALA A 35 19.93 20.32 37.47
C ALA A 35 19.16 19.95 38.75
N LEU A 36 18.05 19.23 38.59
CA LEU A 36 17.27 18.71 39.72
C LEU A 36 18.09 17.79 40.63
N ALA A 37 18.86 16.87 40.04
CA ALA A 37 19.69 15.93 40.79
C ALA A 37 20.76 16.65 41.63
N LEU A 38 21.41 17.67 41.06
CA LEU A 38 22.37 18.49 41.80
C LEU A 38 21.70 19.27 42.94
N ARG A 39 20.49 19.82 42.72
CA ARG A 39 19.73 20.51 43.76
C ARG A 39 19.29 19.60 44.90
N LEU A 40 18.98 18.34 44.58
CA LEU A 40 18.67 17.29 45.57
C LEU A 40 19.91 16.76 46.31
N GLY A 41 21.12 17.22 45.95
CA GLY A 41 22.37 16.78 46.58
C GLY A 41 22.87 15.42 46.09
N VAL A 42 22.37 14.94 44.94
CA VAL A 42 22.88 13.71 44.32
C VAL A 42 24.35 13.94 43.90
N PRO A 43 25.28 13.00 44.18
CA PRO A 43 26.66 13.12 43.75
C PRO A 43 26.78 13.33 42.24
N VAL A 44 27.67 14.23 41.80
CA VAL A 44 27.85 14.60 40.38
C VAL A 44 28.22 13.41 39.48
N TRP A 45 28.77 12.33 40.05
CA TRP A 45 29.09 11.08 39.34
C TRP A 45 27.86 10.18 39.13
N VAL A 46 26.82 10.33 39.95
CA VAL A 46 25.59 9.53 39.93
C VAL A 46 24.46 10.26 39.22
N ALA A 47 24.39 11.59 39.37
CA ALA A 47 23.38 12.45 38.73
C ALA A 47 23.21 12.22 37.22
N PRO A 48 24.27 12.02 36.41
CA PRO A 48 24.15 11.78 34.98
C PRO A 48 23.50 10.45 34.62
N LEU A 49 23.39 9.50 35.57
CA LEU A 49 22.92 8.14 35.29
C LEU A 49 21.38 8.03 35.29
N VAL A 50 20.70 8.95 35.98
CA VAL A 50 19.24 8.89 36.18
C VAL A 50 18.48 9.26 34.91
N ALA A 51 18.85 10.36 34.25
CA ALA A 51 18.13 10.84 33.07
C ALA A 51 18.21 9.86 31.87
N PRO A 52 19.39 9.33 31.49
CA PRO A 52 19.49 8.36 30.41
C PRO A 52 18.70 7.07 30.68
N ALA A 53 18.60 6.63 31.93
CA ALA A 53 17.84 5.42 32.26
C ALA A 53 16.34 5.58 31.96
N VAL A 54 15.76 6.74 32.30
CA VAL A 54 14.36 7.04 32.02
C VAL A 54 14.13 7.19 30.51
N ASP A 55 14.99 7.93 29.83
CA ASP A 55 14.84 8.18 28.40
C ASP A 55 15.05 6.93 27.54
N LEU A 56 16.04 6.09 27.86
CA LEU A 56 16.23 4.79 27.20
C LEU A 56 15.02 3.86 27.40
N THR A 57 14.35 3.96 28.54
CA THR A 57 13.11 3.21 28.80
C THR A 57 11.99 3.68 27.88
N VAL A 58 11.81 5.00 27.72
CA VAL A 58 10.81 5.57 26.79
C VAL A 58 11.12 5.17 25.35
N VAL A 59 12.37 5.31 24.90
CA VAL A 59 12.80 4.94 23.55
C VAL A 59 12.60 3.44 23.30
N ALA A 60 13.01 2.59 24.24
CA ALA A 60 12.82 1.14 24.14
C ALA A 60 11.33 0.77 24.03
N LEU A 61 10.45 1.44 24.79
CA LEU A 61 9.01 1.23 24.72
C LEU A 61 8.43 1.68 23.37
N LEU A 62 8.85 2.83 22.84
CA LEU A 62 8.41 3.30 21.53
C LEU A 62 8.82 2.33 20.42
N VAL A 63 10.06 1.84 20.45
CA VAL A 63 10.55 0.84 19.50
C VAL A 63 9.79 -0.48 19.67
N ALA A 64 9.55 -0.93 20.89
CA ALA A 64 8.80 -2.16 21.17
C ALA A 64 7.35 -2.06 20.67
N ILE A 65 6.65 -0.95 20.93
CA ILE A 65 5.29 -0.70 20.44
C ILE A 65 5.27 -0.70 18.90
N ARG A 66 6.24 -0.04 18.27
CA ARG A 66 6.39 -0.02 16.82
C ARG A 66 6.60 -1.42 16.24
N HIS A 67 7.44 -2.23 16.88
CA HIS A 67 7.72 -3.60 16.49
C HIS A 67 6.50 -4.51 16.67
N LEU A 68 5.80 -4.40 17.80
CA LEU A 68 4.56 -5.15 18.09
C LEU A 68 3.44 -4.81 17.10
N SER A 69 3.29 -3.53 16.74
CA SER A 69 2.34 -3.09 15.72
C SER A 69 2.67 -3.67 14.34
N ALA A 70 3.95 -3.70 13.97
CA ALA A 70 4.39 -4.26 12.69
C ALA A 70 4.16 -5.78 12.57
N HIS A 71 4.14 -6.52 13.69
CA HIS A 71 3.97 -7.97 13.72
C HIS A 71 2.55 -8.43 14.12
N GLY A 72 1.58 -7.50 14.19
CA GLY A 72 0.18 -7.84 14.48
C GLY A 72 -0.06 -8.39 15.89
N ALA A 73 0.74 -8.00 16.87
CA ALA A 73 0.65 -8.52 18.24
C ALA A 73 -0.70 -8.24 18.89
N ALA A 74 -1.15 -9.17 19.75
CA ALA A 74 -2.44 -9.12 20.43
C ALA A 74 -2.71 -7.76 21.12
N PRO A 75 -3.94 -7.22 21.03
CA PRO A 75 -4.29 -5.87 21.49
C PRO A 75 -4.07 -5.64 23.00
N GLU A 76 -3.94 -6.70 23.78
CA GLU A 76 -3.66 -6.68 25.22
C GLU A 76 -2.22 -6.30 25.56
N VAL A 77 -1.25 -6.81 24.79
CA VAL A 77 0.18 -6.47 24.97
C VAL A 77 0.42 -5.01 24.57
N GLN A 78 -0.24 -4.54 23.51
CA GLN A 78 -0.20 -3.13 23.11
C GLN A 78 -0.80 -2.21 24.18
N ARG A 79 -1.90 -2.63 24.84
CA ARG A 79 -2.49 -1.89 25.96
C ARG A 79 -1.53 -1.77 27.14
N SER A 80 -0.84 -2.85 27.48
CA SER A 80 0.11 -2.87 28.60
C SER A 80 1.33 -2.01 28.31
N ALA A 81 1.92 -2.12 27.12
CA ALA A 81 3.03 -1.27 26.68
C ALA A 81 2.65 0.22 26.66
N ARG A 82 1.41 0.55 26.28
CA ARG A 82 0.89 1.93 26.32
C ARG A 82 0.74 2.46 27.74
N ARG A 83 0.16 1.68 28.66
CA ARG A 83 0.07 2.09 30.08
C ARG A 83 1.45 2.40 30.64
N LEU A 84 2.44 1.56 30.30
CA LEU A 84 3.82 1.77 30.70
C LEU A 84 4.44 3.00 30.05
N LEU A 85 4.15 3.28 28.78
CA LEU A 85 4.60 4.49 28.08
C LEU A 85 4.00 5.77 28.69
N VAL A 86 2.70 5.76 29.02
CA VAL A 86 2.04 6.89 29.71
C VAL A 86 2.67 7.11 31.08
N LEU A 87 2.89 6.04 31.85
CA LEU A 87 3.55 6.11 33.15
C LEU A 87 4.98 6.65 33.04
N ALA A 88 5.76 6.14 32.09
CA ALA A 88 7.12 6.64 31.83
C ALA A 88 7.11 8.11 31.43
N SER A 89 6.18 8.53 30.56
CA SER A 89 6.05 9.93 30.12
C SER A 89 5.62 10.85 31.27
N ALA A 90 4.77 10.38 32.18
CA ALA A 90 4.39 11.13 33.38
C ALA A 90 5.57 11.31 34.35
N VAL A 91 6.42 10.28 34.50
CA VAL A 91 7.66 10.38 35.28
C VAL A 91 8.63 11.37 34.62
N THR A 92 8.81 11.30 33.30
CA THR A 92 9.64 12.27 32.56
C THR A 92 9.11 13.70 32.71
N LEU A 93 7.80 13.90 32.66
CA LEU A 93 7.16 15.20 32.90
C LEU A 93 7.46 15.73 34.31
N ALA A 94 7.26 14.91 35.33
CA ALA A 94 7.51 15.29 36.72
C ALA A 94 8.97 15.71 36.92
N LEU A 95 9.91 14.94 36.37
CA LEU A 95 11.33 15.25 36.49
C LEU A 95 11.73 16.53 35.72
N ASN A 96 11.16 16.77 34.55
CA ASN A 96 11.45 17.98 33.76
C ASN A 96 10.92 19.25 34.42
N VAL A 97 9.74 19.17 35.07
CA VAL A 97 9.07 20.34 35.63
C VAL A 97 9.45 20.60 37.09
N ALA A 98 9.96 19.61 37.81
CA ALA A 98 10.26 19.72 39.24
C ALA A 98 11.20 20.89 39.57
N GLU A 99 12.31 21.02 38.86
CA GLU A 99 13.30 22.07 39.15
C GLU A 99 12.73 23.50 38.95
N PRO A 100 12.15 23.85 37.79
CA PRO A 100 11.47 25.13 37.60
C PRO A 100 10.33 25.38 38.60
N LEU A 101 9.56 24.33 38.95
CA LEU A 101 8.43 24.47 39.86
C LEU A 101 8.89 24.81 41.28
N ILE A 102 9.96 24.17 41.76
CA ILE A 102 10.57 24.49 43.07
C ILE A 102 11.23 25.88 43.02
N ALA A 103 11.71 26.33 41.85
CA ALA A 103 12.22 27.68 41.65
C ALA A 103 11.13 28.76 41.50
N GLY A 104 9.85 28.39 41.38
CA GLY A 104 8.75 29.32 41.12
C GLY A 104 8.67 29.82 39.67
N GLU A 105 9.43 29.23 38.75
CA GLU A 105 9.53 29.62 37.34
C GLU A 105 8.44 28.94 36.50
N ILE A 106 7.18 29.39 36.64
CA ILE A 106 6.03 28.77 35.95
C ILE A 106 6.20 28.77 34.42
N GLY A 107 6.76 29.84 33.85
CA GLY A 107 6.99 29.91 32.40
C GLY A 107 7.94 28.81 31.90
N LYS A 108 9.00 28.52 32.66
CA LYS A 108 9.95 27.45 32.35
C LYS A 108 9.35 26.07 32.59
N ALA A 109 8.61 25.89 33.70
CA ALA A 109 7.84 24.67 33.96
C ALA A 109 6.90 24.30 32.80
N LEU A 110 6.15 25.28 32.26
CA LEU A 110 5.26 25.05 31.14
C LEU A 110 6.01 24.70 29.85
N PHE A 111 7.16 25.33 29.63
CA PHE A 111 8.00 25.03 28.47
C PHE A 111 8.60 23.62 28.55
N ASP A 112 9.14 23.25 29.71
CA ASP A 112 9.74 21.95 29.98
C ASP A 112 8.71 20.80 29.91
N ALA A 113 7.42 21.12 30.12
CA ALA A 113 6.31 20.18 30.02
C ALA A 113 5.92 19.80 28.58
N VAL A 114 6.25 20.62 27.58
CA VAL A 114 5.76 20.45 26.19
C VAL A 114 6.15 19.08 25.63
N GLY A 115 7.42 18.68 25.79
CA GLY A 115 7.92 17.41 25.26
C GLY A 115 7.17 16.18 25.82
N PRO A 116 7.13 16.00 27.14
CA PRO A 116 6.39 14.90 27.77
C PRO A 116 4.89 14.91 27.49
N LEU A 117 4.24 16.08 27.44
CA LEU A 117 2.82 16.18 27.08
C LEU A 117 2.55 15.73 25.63
N LEU A 118 3.44 16.10 24.70
CA LEU A 118 3.35 15.64 23.31
C LEU A 118 3.52 14.12 23.23
N LEU A 119 4.44 13.52 24.00
CA LEU A 119 4.60 12.06 24.04
C LEU A 119 3.35 11.35 24.55
N ILE A 120 2.69 11.89 25.58
CA ILE A 120 1.41 11.38 26.08
C ILE A 120 0.36 11.44 24.96
N GLY A 121 0.21 12.59 24.29
CA GLY A 121 -0.73 12.74 23.18
C GLY A 121 -0.43 11.80 22.00
N TRP A 122 0.84 11.65 21.62
CA TRP A 122 1.26 10.72 20.58
C TRP A 122 1.02 9.25 20.94
N SER A 123 1.09 8.89 22.23
CA SER A 123 0.82 7.51 22.68
C SER A 123 -0.64 7.07 22.44
N GLU A 124 -1.58 8.03 22.40
CA GLU A 124 -2.99 7.79 22.14
C GLU A 124 -3.31 7.86 20.64
N VAL A 125 -2.78 8.86 19.94
CA VAL A 125 -3.13 9.15 18.54
C VAL A 125 -2.32 8.30 17.54
N GLY A 126 -1.07 7.98 17.86
CA GLY A 126 -0.13 7.31 16.96
C GLY A 126 -0.64 6.00 16.34
N PRO A 127 -1.18 5.05 17.13
CA PRO A 127 -1.68 3.78 16.60
C PRO A 127 -2.87 3.94 15.65
N GLY A 128 -3.82 4.83 15.98
CA GLY A 128 -4.99 5.08 15.14
C GLY A 128 -4.60 5.70 13.79
N LEU A 129 -3.64 6.61 13.79
CA LEU A 129 -3.10 7.20 12.57
C LEU A 129 -2.35 6.16 11.72
N LEU A 130 -1.55 5.28 12.35
CA LEU A 130 -0.84 4.21 11.64
C LEU A 130 -1.80 3.18 11.04
N GLN A 131 -2.88 2.83 11.74
CA GLN A 131 -3.94 1.97 11.21
C GLN A 131 -4.62 2.62 10.01
N ALA A 132 -5.03 3.89 10.12
CA ALA A 132 -5.64 4.62 9.02
C ALA A 132 -4.73 4.71 7.78
N LEU A 133 -3.43 4.94 7.97
CA LEU A 133 -2.45 4.94 6.88
C LEU A 133 -2.24 3.55 6.26
N ALA A 134 -2.22 2.49 7.09
CA ALA A 134 -2.12 1.12 6.59
C ALA A 134 -3.36 0.74 5.77
N ASP A 135 -4.55 1.09 6.23
CA ASP A 135 -5.81 0.86 5.53
C ASP A 135 -5.86 1.61 4.19
N LEU A 136 -5.41 2.88 4.17
CA LEU A 136 -5.29 3.66 2.94
C LEU A 136 -4.32 3.01 1.95
N ARG A 137 -3.16 2.53 2.43
CA ARG A 137 -2.16 1.87 1.56
C ARG A 137 -2.71 0.59 0.95
N GLN A 138 -3.35 -0.27 1.75
CA GLN A 138 -3.99 -1.50 1.27
C GLN A 138 -5.11 -1.20 0.27
N GLY A 139 -5.87 -0.12 0.47
CA GLY A 139 -6.89 0.34 -0.47
C GLY A 139 -6.33 0.78 -1.82
N VAL A 140 -5.16 1.44 -1.83
CA VAL A 140 -4.46 1.83 -3.07
C VAL A 140 -3.91 0.62 -3.80
N GLU A 141 -3.24 -0.30 -3.08
CA GLU A 141 -2.70 -1.55 -3.65
C GLU A 141 -3.81 -2.40 -4.28
N ARG A 142 -4.93 -2.64 -3.58
CA ARG A 142 -6.07 -3.39 -4.14
C ARG A 142 -6.69 -2.74 -5.38
N ARG A 143 -6.74 -1.40 -5.45
CA ARG A 143 -7.24 -0.69 -6.64
C ARG A 143 -6.29 -0.83 -7.81
N ALA A 144 -4.98 -0.75 -7.58
CA ALA A 144 -3.98 -0.95 -8.62
C ALA A 144 -4.02 -2.38 -9.17
N ASP A 145 -4.14 -3.38 -8.31
CA ASP A 145 -4.27 -4.79 -8.71
C ASP A 145 -5.56 -5.05 -9.49
N SER A 146 -6.69 -4.49 -9.03
CA SER A 146 -7.98 -4.59 -9.71
C SER A 146 -7.96 -3.92 -11.08
N ALA A 147 -7.37 -2.72 -11.19
CA ALA A 147 -7.23 -2.04 -12.48
C ALA A 147 -6.35 -2.81 -13.46
N THR A 148 -5.28 -3.45 -12.97
CA THR A 148 -4.39 -4.29 -13.76
C THR A 148 -5.12 -5.54 -14.26
N LEU A 149 -5.88 -6.22 -13.39
CA LEU A 149 -6.69 -7.38 -13.76
C LEU A 149 -7.75 -7.03 -14.81
N THR A 150 -8.46 -5.92 -14.65
CA THR A 150 -9.45 -5.45 -15.63
C THR A 150 -8.80 -5.18 -16.99
N ALA A 151 -7.67 -4.47 -17.03
CA ALA A 151 -6.96 -4.17 -18.26
C ALA A 151 -6.42 -5.44 -18.97
N MET A 152 -6.04 -6.48 -18.22
CA MET A 152 -5.62 -7.77 -18.79
C MET A 152 -6.81 -8.54 -19.39
N VAL A 153 -7.98 -8.51 -18.75
CA VAL A 153 -9.20 -9.15 -19.25
C VAL A 153 -9.69 -8.47 -20.53
N GLU A 154 -9.74 -7.14 -20.56
CA GLU A 154 -10.14 -6.36 -21.73
C GLU A 154 -9.22 -6.65 -22.93
N ARG A 155 -7.90 -6.67 -22.70
CA ARG A 155 -6.92 -6.98 -23.75
C ARG A 155 -7.03 -8.42 -24.26
N GLY A 156 -7.34 -9.38 -23.39
CA GLY A 156 -7.60 -10.77 -23.79
C GLY A 156 -8.89 -10.92 -24.62
N ALA A 157 -9.94 -10.18 -24.26
CA ALA A 157 -11.20 -10.17 -24.99
C ALA A 157 -11.03 -9.54 -26.39
N GLU A 158 -10.29 -8.44 -26.51
CA GLU A 158 -9.99 -7.82 -27.81
C GLU A 158 -9.20 -8.76 -28.74
N VAL A 159 -8.15 -9.41 -28.25
CA VAL A 159 -7.35 -10.35 -29.05
C VAL A 159 -8.19 -11.53 -29.52
N SER A 160 -9.03 -12.09 -28.64
CA SER A 160 -9.92 -13.19 -29.01
C SER A 160 -10.98 -12.78 -30.05
N ASN A 161 -11.45 -11.54 -30.01
CA ASN A 161 -12.44 -11.02 -30.94
C ASN A 161 -11.84 -10.68 -32.32
N VAL A 162 -10.61 -10.13 -32.34
CA VAL A 162 -9.85 -9.89 -33.57
C VAL A 162 -9.52 -11.20 -34.27
N VAL A 163 -9.07 -12.22 -33.54
CA VAL A 163 -8.80 -13.55 -34.11
C VAL A 163 -10.09 -14.23 -34.59
N GLY A 164 -11.18 -14.12 -33.82
CA GLY A 164 -12.48 -14.66 -34.21
C GLY A 164 -13.04 -14.04 -35.49
N SER A 165 -12.97 -12.71 -35.61
CA SER A 165 -13.43 -12.00 -36.82
C SER A 165 -12.60 -12.31 -38.06
N GLY A 166 -11.27 -12.48 -37.92
CA GLY A 166 -10.40 -12.89 -39.01
C GLY A 166 -10.69 -14.31 -39.53
N LEU A 167 -10.87 -15.27 -38.62
CA LEU A 167 -11.24 -16.65 -38.95
C LEU A 167 -12.63 -16.74 -39.59
N ASP A 168 -13.60 -15.96 -39.11
CA ASP A 168 -14.94 -15.89 -39.70
C ASP A 168 -14.90 -15.29 -41.12
N GLY A 169 -14.05 -14.28 -41.37
CA GLY A 169 -13.83 -13.72 -42.71
C GLY A 169 -13.23 -14.73 -43.70
N GLU A 170 -12.24 -15.53 -43.27
CA GLU A 170 -11.64 -16.58 -44.11
C GLU A 170 -12.64 -17.70 -44.45
N LEU A 171 -13.49 -18.07 -43.48
CA LEU A 171 -14.56 -19.06 -43.69
C LEU A 171 -15.62 -18.56 -44.68
N VAL A 172 -15.97 -17.27 -44.64
CA VAL A 172 -16.86 -16.64 -45.63
C VAL A 172 -16.23 -16.69 -47.03
N GLU A 173 -14.96 -16.35 -47.16
CA GLU A 173 -14.26 -16.34 -48.46
C GLU A 173 -14.11 -17.75 -49.05
N ARG A 174 -13.88 -18.75 -48.19
CA ARG A 174 -13.83 -20.15 -48.61
C ARG A 174 -15.22 -20.68 -48.99
N ALA A 175 -16.27 -20.31 -48.26
CA ALA A 175 -17.65 -20.65 -48.61
C ALA A 175 -18.06 -20.07 -49.96
N ARG A 176 -17.66 -18.83 -50.28
CA ARG A 176 -17.89 -18.19 -51.58
C ARG A 176 -17.27 -18.98 -52.73
N ARG A 177 -15.99 -19.34 -52.61
CA ARG A 177 -15.27 -20.12 -53.63
C ARG A 177 -15.92 -21.48 -53.88
N MET A 178 -16.34 -22.15 -52.81
CA MET A 178 -17.00 -23.45 -52.90
C MET A 178 -18.38 -23.38 -53.56
N ASP A 179 -19.17 -22.34 -53.27
CA ASP A 179 -20.47 -22.14 -53.93
C ASP A 179 -20.29 -21.85 -55.43
N ALA A 180 -19.31 -21.02 -55.80
CA ALA A 180 -18.99 -20.74 -57.20
C ALA A 180 -18.65 -22.02 -57.98
N GLN A 181 -17.75 -22.86 -57.45
CA GLN A 181 -17.38 -24.13 -58.05
C GLN A 181 -18.55 -25.13 -58.12
N HIS A 182 -19.38 -25.19 -57.07
CA HIS A 182 -20.53 -26.10 -57.06
C HIS A 182 -21.58 -25.71 -58.12
N ARG A 183 -21.74 -24.40 -58.37
CA ARG A 183 -22.65 -23.90 -59.40
C ARG A 183 -22.15 -24.12 -60.81
N GLU A 184 -20.84 -23.98 -61.06
CA GLU A 184 -20.24 -24.29 -62.37
C GLU A 184 -20.53 -25.74 -62.78
N ILE A 185 -20.50 -26.67 -61.83
CA ILE A 185 -20.66 -28.10 -62.09
C ILE A 185 -22.15 -28.53 -62.07
N HIS A 186 -22.94 -28.02 -61.13
CA HIS A 186 -24.29 -28.54 -60.85
C HIS A 186 -25.43 -27.56 -61.13
N GLN A 187 -25.13 -26.33 -61.59
CA GLN A 187 -26.09 -25.25 -61.86
C GLN A 187 -27.04 -24.94 -60.68
N ARG A 188 -26.63 -25.25 -59.44
CA ARG A 188 -27.41 -25.03 -58.23
C ARG A 188 -26.53 -24.55 -57.08
N PRO A 189 -27.07 -23.73 -56.15
CA PRO A 189 -26.32 -23.28 -54.99
C PRO A 189 -25.92 -24.46 -54.09
N ILE A 190 -24.76 -24.33 -53.44
CA ILE A 190 -24.28 -25.32 -52.48
C ILE A 190 -25.21 -25.37 -51.26
N SER A 191 -25.53 -26.57 -50.79
CA SER A 191 -26.37 -26.72 -49.59
C SER A 191 -25.59 -26.36 -48.32
N ALA A 192 -26.30 -25.88 -47.29
CA ALA A 192 -25.70 -25.60 -45.98
C ALA A 192 -24.99 -26.84 -45.41
N GLU A 193 -25.55 -28.04 -45.59
CA GLU A 193 -24.93 -29.28 -45.11
C GLU A 193 -23.63 -29.63 -45.86
N ALA A 194 -23.53 -29.30 -47.15
CA ALA A 194 -22.29 -29.47 -47.90
C ALA A 194 -21.20 -28.49 -47.44
N LEU A 195 -21.55 -27.22 -47.18
CA LEU A 195 -20.63 -26.25 -46.57
C LEU A 195 -20.20 -26.65 -45.16
N ARG A 196 -21.11 -27.22 -44.37
CA ARG A 196 -20.83 -27.74 -43.02
C ARG A 196 -19.75 -28.82 -43.04
N LYS A 197 -19.93 -29.82 -43.91
CA LYS A 197 -18.99 -30.95 -44.04
C LYS A 197 -17.63 -30.51 -44.57
N ALA A 198 -17.60 -29.59 -45.53
CA ALA A 198 -16.36 -29.17 -46.16
C ALA A 198 -15.55 -28.16 -45.35
N LEU A 199 -16.20 -27.28 -44.58
CA LEU A 199 -15.53 -26.26 -43.75
C LEU A 199 -15.33 -26.70 -42.29
N GLY A 200 -15.87 -27.85 -41.89
CA GLY A 200 -15.76 -28.36 -40.52
C GLY A 200 -16.45 -27.47 -39.47
N VAL A 201 -17.45 -26.68 -39.88
CA VAL A 201 -18.14 -25.72 -39.01
C VAL A 201 -19.45 -26.29 -38.47
N GLY A 202 -19.91 -25.76 -37.34
CA GLY A 202 -21.20 -26.14 -36.73
C GLY A 202 -22.41 -25.83 -37.61
N ALA A 203 -23.54 -26.50 -37.34
CA ALA A 203 -24.76 -26.41 -38.16
C ALA A 203 -25.33 -24.98 -38.26
N GLU A 204 -25.19 -24.16 -37.22
CA GLU A 204 -25.66 -22.77 -37.21
C GLU A 204 -24.79 -21.85 -38.09
N ARG A 205 -23.46 -21.92 -37.94
CA ARG A 205 -22.49 -21.19 -38.78
C ARG A 205 -22.58 -21.57 -40.25
N SER A 206 -22.83 -22.83 -40.57
CA SER A 206 -23.01 -23.25 -41.97
C SER A 206 -24.25 -22.63 -42.62
N ARG A 207 -25.37 -22.52 -41.88
CA ARG A 207 -26.60 -21.88 -42.38
C ARG A 207 -26.42 -20.37 -42.57
N SER A 208 -25.68 -19.70 -41.69
CA SER A 208 -25.38 -18.27 -41.85
C SER A 208 -24.49 -18.03 -43.07
N LEU A 209 -23.42 -18.80 -43.26
CA LEU A 209 -22.56 -18.76 -44.45
C LEU A 209 -23.36 -18.99 -45.74
N ALA A 210 -24.21 -20.02 -45.77
CA ALA A 210 -25.08 -20.30 -46.93
C ALA A 210 -26.08 -19.17 -47.22
N ARG A 211 -26.49 -18.38 -46.21
CA ARG A 211 -27.37 -17.21 -46.40
C ARG A 211 -26.61 -16.02 -46.97
N VAL A 212 -25.41 -15.72 -46.46
CA VAL A 212 -24.53 -14.66 -46.97
C VAL A 212 -24.20 -14.90 -48.45
N VAL A 213 -23.77 -16.11 -48.79
CA VAL A 213 -23.39 -16.45 -50.16
C VAL A 213 -24.61 -16.44 -51.11
N ARG A 214 -25.80 -16.86 -50.65
CA ARG A 214 -27.04 -16.75 -51.44
C ARG A 214 -27.49 -15.31 -51.67
N SER A 215 -27.35 -14.42 -50.68
CA SER A 215 -27.73 -13.02 -50.82
C SER A 215 -26.86 -12.24 -51.80
N GLU A 216 -25.57 -12.57 -51.90
CA GLU A 216 -24.65 -11.91 -52.84
C GLU A 216 -24.96 -12.25 -54.30
N TRP A 217 -25.39 -13.48 -54.57
CA TRP A 217 -25.75 -13.89 -55.92
C TRP A 217 -27.05 -13.21 -56.39
N CYS A 218 -28.06 -13.14 -55.51
CA CYS A 218 -29.30 -12.39 -55.76
C CYS A 218 -29.06 -10.88 -56.04
N MET A 219 -27.92 -10.33 -55.64
CA MET A 219 -27.51 -8.97 -55.99
C MET A 219 -26.73 -8.87 -57.31
N ARG A 220 -26.16 -9.95 -57.84
CA ARG A 220 -25.46 -9.99 -59.13
C ARG A 220 -26.38 -10.23 -60.33
N GLU A 221 -27.58 -10.78 -60.15
CA GLU A 221 -28.61 -10.91 -61.22
C GLU A 221 -29.52 -9.68 -61.42
N ARG A 222 -29.29 -8.57 -60.71
CA ARG A 222 -29.95 -7.28 -60.99
C ARG A 222 -29.05 -6.39 -61.82
#